data_AF-A0A6P5ITV2-F1
#
_entry.id   AF-A0A6P5ITV2-F1
#
_cell.length_a   1.000
_cell.length_b   1.000
_cell.length_c   1.000
_cell.angle_alpha   90.00
_cell.angle_beta   90.00
_cell.angle_gamma   90.00
#
_symmetry.space_group_name_H-M   'P 1'
#
loop_
_entity.id
_entity.type
_entity.pdbx_description
1 polymer ?
#
loop_
_entity_poly.entity_id
_entity_poly.type
_entity_poly.pdbx_seq_one_letter_code
_entity_poly.pdbx_strand_id
1 'polypeptide(L)'
;MMDICPFLKDFFKQANQPEPFSQQLAFDQAKGVEEMYNLAIKKFQEEKKFKRKEFISPLIEPESEPKLTERKINISKKQPERNSACWDAADLNVGTEESPMRTEGHCIWNAKELAALRQETQKKHAEGISQKIQLSFLNAELEELNAKCRKIEADFENAERELLKSKREISFKTLHLEAARKDSFGKDRELRALKNDISEKSINVKNSSEALQQAKQLIQKLDLENKDLEEVVKKLKQQIEAGNAALREKVKLHYKLEIKKIQRELEVVKSELKTEKFLHARNNKALELLRKHFSSLPVSSTLDSFKIGYL
;
A
#
# COMPACT_ATOMS: atom_id res chain seq x y z
N MET A 1 -55.68 25.69 13.77
CA MET A 1 -54.66 26.46 14.50
C MET A 1 -54.49 25.82 15.87
N MET A 2 -53.41 25.06 16.05
CA MET A 2 -52.91 24.66 17.36
C MET A 2 -51.39 24.77 17.27
N ASP A 3 -50.83 25.60 18.13
CA ASP A 3 -49.43 25.99 18.15
C ASP A 3 -48.54 24.80 18.53
N ILE A 4 -47.59 24.50 17.65
CA ILE A 4 -46.51 23.55 17.91
C ILE A 4 -45.45 24.29 18.74
N CYS A 5 -45.15 23.69 19.89
CA CYS A 5 -44.16 24.09 20.88
C CYS A 5 -42.84 24.63 20.26
N PRO A 6 -42.29 25.78 20.71
CA PRO A 6 -41.12 26.42 20.09
C PRO A 6 -39.83 25.61 20.14
N PHE A 7 -39.75 24.59 21.02
CA PHE A 7 -38.51 23.87 21.31
C PHE A 7 -38.06 22.91 20.20
N LEU A 8 -38.96 22.49 19.31
CA LEU A 8 -38.66 21.52 18.24
C LEU A 8 -38.13 22.15 16.94
N LYS A 9 -38.28 23.47 16.75
CA LYS A 9 -37.79 24.16 15.55
C LYS A 9 -36.31 24.56 15.63
N ASP A 10 -35.77 24.71 16.84
CA ASP A 10 -34.37 25.09 17.01
C ASP A 10 -33.42 23.90 16.93
N PHE A 11 -33.88 22.69 17.29
CA PHE A 11 -33.05 21.47 17.21
C PHE A 11 -32.74 21.06 15.76
N PHE A 12 -33.66 21.31 14.81
CA PHE A 12 -33.46 21.01 13.39
C PHE A 12 -32.78 22.13 12.59
N LYS A 13 -32.73 23.36 13.11
CA LYS A 13 -31.98 24.46 12.48
C LYS A 13 -30.51 24.47 12.87
N GLN A 14 -30.14 23.88 14.01
CA GLN A 14 -28.76 23.79 14.45
C GLN A 14 -27.98 22.61 13.82
N ALA A 15 -28.67 21.62 13.25
CA ALA A 15 -28.05 20.45 12.61
C ALA A 15 -27.63 20.67 11.14
N ASN A 16 -27.97 21.81 10.52
CA ASN A 16 -27.69 22.10 9.11
C ASN A 16 -26.74 23.29 8.88
N GLN A 17 -26.00 23.70 9.91
CA GLN A 17 -24.87 24.60 9.72
C GLN A 17 -23.60 23.74 9.66
N PRO A 18 -22.90 23.68 8.51
CA PRO A 18 -21.56 23.10 8.49
C PRO A 18 -20.67 23.96 9.39
N GLU A 19 -20.29 23.44 10.55
CA GLU A 19 -19.23 24.03 11.37
C GLU A 19 -18.00 24.25 10.48
N PRO A 20 -17.29 25.38 10.61
CA PRO A 20 -16.05 25.65 9.89
C PRO A 20 -14.90 24.85 10.51
N PHE A 21 -15.05 23.53 10.60
CA PHE A 21 -14.06 22.58 11.11
C PHE A 21 -13.59 21.70 9.95
N SER A 22 -12.99 22.32 8.93
CA SER A 22 -12.29 21.55 7.89
C SER A 22 -11.08 22.25 7.27
N GLN A 23 -10.88 23.56 7.46
CA GLN A 23 -9.69 24.24 6.95
C GLN A 23 -8.40 23.79 7.63
N GLN A 24 -8.41 23.57 8.94
CA GLN A 24 -7.21 23.13 9.67
C GLN A 24 -6.84 21.68 9.33
N LEU A 25 -7.84 20.79 9.24
CA LEU A 25 -7.63 19.40 8.85
C LEU A 25 -7.17 19.27 7.38
N ALA A 26 -7.73 20.09 6.47
CA ALA A 26 -7.32 20.12 5.08
C ALA A 26 -5.92 20.73 4.91
N PHE A 27 -5.57 21.73 5.72
CA PHE A 27 -4.22 22.30 5.74
C PHE A 27 -3.19 21.30 6.28
N ASP A 28 -3.52 20.55 7.34
CA ASP A 28 -2.67 19.51 7.91
C ASP A 28 -2.49 18.33 6.93
N GLN A 29 -3.54 17.96 6.19
CA GLN A 29 -3.44 16.96 5.11
C GLN A 29 -2.60 17.48 3.93
N ALA A 30 -2.80 18.72 3.50
CA ALA A 30 -2.02 19.32 2.41
C ALA A 30 -0.53 19.42 2.78
N LYS A 31 -0.24 19.82 4.02
CA LYS A 31 1.11 19.88 4.57
C LYS A 31 1.75 18.50 4.66
N GLY A 32 1.01 17.48 5.11
CA GLY A 32 1.49 16.09 5.11
C GLY A 32 1.82 15.57 3.71
N VAL A 33 1.00 15.92 2.70
CA VAL A 33 1.25 15.54 1.30
C VAL A 33 2.46 16.29 0.73
N GLU A 34 2.61 17.58 1.02
CA GLU A 34 3.75 18.39 0.61
C GLU A 34 5.07 17.87 1.23
N GLU A 35 5.06 17.51 2.51
CA GLU A 35 6.20 16.91 3.20
C GLU A 35 6.59 15.55 2.60
N MET A 36 5.61 14.70 2.25
CA MET A 36 5.86 13.43 1.58
C MET A 36 6.47 13.63 0.17
N TYR A 37 5.97 14.59 -0.60
CA TYR A 37 6.49 14.89 -1.93
C TYR A 37 7.91 15.44 -1.87
N ASN A 38 8.19 16.36 -0.94
CA ASN A 38 9.52 16.90 -0.71
C ASN A 38 10.51 15.82 -0.25
N LEU A 39 10.07 14.90 0.60
CA LEU A 39 10.88 13.75 1.02
C LEU A 39 11.19 12.81 -0.15
N ALA A 40 10.21 12.56 -1.03
CA ALA A 40 10.39 11.75 -2.22
C ALA A 40 11.36 12.40 -3.21
N ILE A 41 11.28 13.71 -3.43
CA ILE A 41 12.23 14.46 -4.27
C ILE A 41 13.65 14.35 -3.70
N LYS A 42 13.80 14.53 -2.38
CA LYS A 42 15.11 14.45 -1.72
C LYS A 42 15.71 13.05 -1.87
N LYS A 43 14.92 11.99 -1.64
CA LYS A 43 15.35 10.60 -1.85
C LYS A 43 15.73 10.32 -3.30
N PHE A 44 14.96 10.82 -4.27
CA PHE A 44 15.27 10.65 -5.69
C PHE A 44 16.57 11.37 -6.10
N GLN A 45 16.81 12.57 -5.56
CA GLN A 45 18.05 13.31 -5.79
C GLN A 45 19.26 12.65 -5.11
N GLU A 46 19.10 12.13 -3.90
CA GLU A 46 20.13 11.37 -3.19
C GLU A 46 20.45 10.05 -3.91
N GLU A 47 19.44 9.35 -4.42
CA GLU A 47 19.61 8.13 -5.22
C GLU A 47 20.34 8.42 -6.54
N LYS A 48 20.05 9.53 -7.22
CA LYS A 48 20.85 9.98 -8.38
C LYS A 48 22.29 10.30 -8.02
N LYS A 49 22.56 10.86 -6.83
CA LYS A 49 23.93 11.12 -6.34
C LYS A 49 24.66 9.82 -5.99
N PHE A 50 23.97 8.83 -5.41
CA PHE A 50 24.51 7.50 -5.15
C PHE A 50 24.83 6.75 -6.45
N LYS A 51 23.92 6.74 -7.42
CA LYS A 51 24.17 6.15 -8.75
C LYS A 51 25.40 6.79 -9.40
N ARG A 52 25.54 8.12 -9.37
CA ARG A 52 26.76 8.82 -9.86
C ARG A 52 28.05 8.43 -9.10
N LYS A 53 27.99 8.14 -7.80
CA LYS A 53 29.16 7.70 -7.01
C LYS A 53 29.49 6.21 -7.22
N GLU A 54 28.49 5.34 -7.42
CA GLU A 54 28.70 3.94 -7.81
C GLU A 54 29.31 3.83 -9.22
N PHE A 55 28.91 4.71 -10.17
CA PHE A 55 29.53 4.76 -11.50
C PHE A 55 31.00 5.19 -11.52
N ILE A 56 31.51 5.78 -10.42
CA ILE A 56 32.92 6.19 -10.29
C ILE A 56 33.74 5.15 -9.51
N SER A 57 33.10 4.22 -8.81
CA SER A 57 33.74 3.32 -7.84
C SER A 57 33.65 1.84 -8.26
N PRO A 58 34.07 1.52 -9.50
CA PRO A 58 35.23 0.62 -9.60
C PRO A 58 36.23 1.04 -10.70
N LEU A 59 36.42 2.34 -10.95
CA LEU A 59 37.45 2.81 -11.90
C LEU A 59 38.87 2.87 -11.29
N ILE A 60 39.05 2.47 -10.03
CA ILE A 60 40.36 2.40 -9.39
C ILE A 60 40.64 0.94 -9.05
N GLU A 61 40.92 0.16 -10.09
CA GLU A 61 41.75 -1.04 -9.97
C GLU A 61 43.11 -0.66 -10.60
N PRO A 62 44.24 -0.88 -9.91
CA PRO A 62 45.54 -0.42 -10.37
C PRO A 62 45.83 -1.02 -11.74
N GLU A 63 46.35 -0.20 -12.67
CA GLU A 63 46.98 -0.65 -13.90
C GLU A 63 48.03 -1.69 -13.55
N SER A 64 47.65 -2.97 -13.56
CA SER A 64 48.61 -4.06 -13.67
C SER A 64 49.09 -4.04 -15.10
N GLU A 65 50.24 -3.41 -15.31
CA GLU A 65 51.02 -3.48 -16.53
C GLU A 65 51.01 -4.93 -17.06
N PRO A 66 50.61 -5.17 -18.33
CA PRO A 66 50.82 -6.47 -18.92
C PRO A 66 52.33 -6.64 -19.06
N LYS A 67 52.88 -7.67 -18.41
CA LYS A 67 54.22 -8.16 -18.67
C LYS A 67 54.30 -8.49 -20.16
N LEU A 68 54.80 -7.54 -20.94
CA LEU A 68 55.28 -7.76 -22.29
C LEU A 68 56.38 -8.81 -22.15
N THR A 69 56.09 -10.00 -22.63
CA THR A 69 57.11 -11.01 -22.89
C THR A 69 58.12 -10.37 -23.83
N GLU A 70 59.25 -9.92 -23.29
CA GLU A 70 60.37 -9.37 -24.03
C GLU A 70 60.86 -10.43 -25.04
N ARG A 71 60.35 -10.34 -26.26
CA ARG A 71 60.91 -11.06 -27.39
C ARG A 71 62.17 -10.31 -27.79
N LYS A 72 63.30 -10.84 -27.32
CA LYS A 72 64.69 -10.50 -27.63
C LYS A 72 64.84 -10.06 -29.11
N ILE A 73 64.98 -8.76 -29.35
CA ILE A 73 65.47 -8.22 -30.62
C ILE A 73 66.80 -7.55 -30.32
N ASN A 74 67.90 -8.23 -30.66
CA ASN A 74 69.24 -7.64 -30.65
C ASN A 74 69.34 -6.64 -31.80
N ILE A 75 69.14 -5.35 -31.53
CA ILE A 75 69.63 -4.29 -32.41
C ILE A 75 70.66 -3.49 -31.63
N SER A 76 71.92 -3.86 -31.85
CA SER A 76 73.09 -3.08 -31.45
C SER A 76 73.06 -1.73 -32.16
N LYS A 77 72.91 -0.65 -31.39
CA LYS A 77 73.20 0.73 -31.80
C LYS A 77 74.58 0.79 -32.49
N LYS A 78 74.62 1.28 -33.72
CA LYS A 78 75.80 2.01 -34.21
C LYS A 78 75.41 3.45 -34.51
N GLN A 79 76.28 4.32 -34.00
CA GLN A 79 76.27 5.76 -33.97
C GLN A 79 76.46 6.36 -35.39
N PRO A 80 75.97 7.57 -35.66
CA PRO A 80 76.19 8.25 -36.93
C PRO A 80 77.57 8.90 -36.93
N GLU A 81 78.48 8.42 -37.77
CA GLU A 81 79.75 9.10 -38.03
C GLU A 81 79.63 9.96 -39.30
N ARG A 82 79.73 11.26 -39.04
CA ARG A 82 79.79 12.39 -39.94
C ARG A 82 81.19 12.41 -40.56
N ASN A 83 81.30 12.21 -41.88
CA ASN A 83 82.41 12.68 -42.73
C ASN A 83 81.80 12.91 -44.12
N SER A 84 81.46 14.17 -44.43
CA SER A 84 82.35 15.19 -45.00
C SER A 84 82.57 14.96 -46.49
N ALA A 85 82.03 15.88 -47.27
CA ALA A 85 81.97 15.89 -48.72
C ALA A 85 83.34 15.88 -49.39
N CYS A 86 83.38 15.38 -50.62
CA CYS A 86 84.14 16.02 -51.69
C CYS A 86 83.49 15.69 -53.03
N TRP A 87 82.48 16.48 -53.40
CA TRP A 87 82.30 16.85 -54.80
C TRP A 87 83.20 18.08 -54.98
N ASP A 88 84.19 18.02 -55.88
CA ASP A 88 84.09 18.90 -57.04
C ASP A 88 85.05 18.49 -58.16
N ALA A 89 84.53 18.61 -59.36
CA ALA A 89 85.25 18.52 -60.60
C ALA A 89 85.96 19.85 -60.87
N ALA A 90 87.14 19.79 -61.51
CA ALA A 90 87.69 20.94 -62.21
C ALA A 90 88.33 20.46 -63.51
N ASP A 91 87.56 20.68 -64.57
CA ASP A 91 87.96 20.69 -65.97
C ASP A 91 88.76 21.97 -66.29
N LEU A 92 89.63 21.87 -67.31
CA LEU A 92 90.12 22.95 -68.21
C LEU A 92 90.98 24.08 -67.54
N ASN A 93 92.16 24.51 -67.99
CA ASN A 93 92.74 24.58 -69.34
C ASN A 93 94.19 25.16 -69.32
N VAL A 94 95.02 24.80 -70.31
CA VAL A 94 96.06 25.60 -71.04
C VAL A 94 97.24 26.26 -70.32
N GLY A 95 98.46 25.97 -70.84
CA GLY A 95 99.64 26.84 -70.78
C GLY A 95 100.97 26.08 -70.71
N THR A 96 101.36 25.29 -71.72
CA THR A 96 102.43 25.63 -72.71
C THR A 96 103.79 25.00 -72.37
N GLU A 97 104.14 24.03 -73.22
CA GLU A 97 105.48 23.55 -73.62
C GLU A 97 106.49 23.10 -72.56
N GLU A 98 106.82 21.80 -72.58
CA GLU A 98 108.15 21.38 -73.03
C GLU A 98 108.15 19.89 -73.46
N SER A 99 108.47 19.74 -74.75
CA SER A 99 109.08 18.66 -75.56
C SER A 99 109.68 17.38 -74.91
N PRO A 100 110.03 16.34 -75.69
CA PRO A 100 109.34 15.06 -75.64
C PRO A 100 110.28 13.91 -75.22
N MET A 101 109.82 13.02 -74.35
CA MET A 101 110.31 11.65 -74.37
C MET A 101 109.16 10.77 -74.81
N ARG A 102 109.09 10.59 -76.13
CA ARG A 102 108.60 9.35 -76.74
C ARG A 102 109.46 8.22 -76.20
N THR A 103 109.20 7.77 -74.98
CA THR A 103 109.33 6.34 -74.72
C THR A 103 108.19 5.74 -75.50
N GLU A 104 108.51 5.39 -76.74
CA GLU A 104 107.84 4.42 -77.58
C GLU A 104 107.82 3.09 -76.82
N GLY A 105 107.06 3.07 -75.73
CA GLY A 105 106.70 1.87 -74.99
C GLY A 105 105.87 1.08 -75.97
N HIS A 106 106.55 0.19 -76.69
CA HIS A 106 105.90 -0.79 -77.54
C HIS A 106 104.79 -1.39 -76.71
N CYS A 107 103.55 -1.15 -77.13
CA CYS A 107 102.41 -1.78 -76.50
C CYS A 107 102.67 -3.29 -76.62
N ILE A 108 103.03 -3.91 -75.50
CA ILE A 108 103.39 -5.34 -75.43
C ILE A 108 102.21 -6.20 -75.94
N TRP A 109 101.02 -5.61 -75.93
CA TRP A 109 99.76 -6.22 -76.29
C TRP A 109 99.47 -6.00 -77.78
N ASN A 110 99.16 -7.08 -78.49
CA ASN A 110 98.76 -6.99 -79.89
C ASN A 110 97.32 -6.43 -80.01
N ALA A 111 96.94 -5.92 -81.19
CA ALA A 111 95.62 -5.30 -81.40
C ALA A 111 94.42 -6.20 -81.04
N LYS A 112 94.54 -7.52 -81.15
CA LYS A 112 93.50 -8.48 -80.73
C LYS A 112 93.42 -8.61 -79.20
N GLU A 113 94.55 -8.60 -78.49
CA GLU A 113 94.58 -8.70 -77.02
C GLU A 113 93.97 -7.45 -76.37
N LEU A 114 94.22 -6.27 -76.96
CA LEU A 114 93.64 -5.01 -76.50
C LEU A 114 92.13 -4.92 -76.80
N ALA A 115 91.68 -5.48 -77.94
CA ALA A 115 90.26 -5.63 -78.24
C ALA A 115 89.55 -6.63 -77.30
N ALA A 116 90.18 -7.76 -76.99
CA ALA A 116 89.66 -8.76 -76.06
C ALA A 116 89.55 -8.21 -74.62
N LEU A 117 90.56 -7.47 -74.15
CA LEU A 117 90.51 -6.82 -72.84
C LEU A 117 89.37 -5.79 -72.78
N ARG A 118 89.22 -4.95 -73.81
CA ARG A 118 88.12 -3.97 -73.91
C ARG A 118 86.75 -4.67 -73.88
N GLN A 119 86.59 -5.75 -74.64
CA GLN A 119 85.36 -6.55 -74.67
C GLN A 119 85.04 -7.16 -73.30
N GLU A 120 86.04 -7.71 -72.62
CA GLU A 120 85.88 -8.28 -71.27
C GLU A 120 85.53 -7.21 -70.23
N THR A 121 86.18 -6.03 -70.26
CA THR A 121 85.80 -4.90 -69.39
C THR A 121 84.38 -4.38 -69.68
N GLN A 122 83.97 -4.30 -70.95
CA GLN A 122 82.61 -3.93 -71.31
C GLN A 122 81.59 -4.97 -70.84
N LYS A 123 81.91 -6.26 -70.97
CA LYS A 123 81.07 -7.36 -70.48
C LYS A 123 80.92 -7.32 -68.95
N LYS A 124 82.03 -7.18 -68.20
CA LYS A 124 81.99 -7.03 -66.73
C LYS A 124 81.24 -5.78 -66.29
N HIS A 125 81.38 -4.67 -67.02
CA HIS A 125 80.63 -3.45 -66.74
C HIS A 125 79.12 -3.64 -66.99
N ALA A 126 78.73 -4.30 -68.10
CA ALA A 126 77.34 -4.62 -68.39
C ALA A 126 76.74 -5.60 -67.36
N GLU A 127 77.49 -6.62 -66.93
CA GLU A 127 77.11 -7.52 -65.85
C GLU A 127 76.96 -6.78 -64.51
N GLY A 128 77.87 -5.86 -64.19
CA GLY A 128 77.78 -5.00 -63.00
C GLY A 128 76.56 -4.08 -63.03
N ILE A 129 76.22 -3.51 -64.19
CA ILE A 129 74.98 -2.73 -64.37
C ILE A 129 73.76 -3.64 -64.18
N SER A 130 73.73 -4.83 -64.79
CA SER A 130 72.63 -5.79 -64.65
C SER A 130 72.40 -6.19 -63.19
N GLN A 131 73.46 -6.53 -62.47
CA GLN A 131 73.40 -6.85 -61.04
C GLN A 131 72.91 -5.67 -60.20
N LYS A 132 73.35 -4.45 -60.50
CA LYS A 132 72.89 -3.22 -59.82
C LYS A 132 71.39 -2.98 -60.03
N ILE A 133 70.89 -3.22 -61.24
CA ILE A 133 69.44 -3.15 -61.54
C ILE A 133 68.69 -4.23 -60.75
N GLN A 134 69.16 -5.48 -60.74
CA GLN A 134 68.55 -6.57 -59.97
C GLN A 134 68.50 -6.27 -58.47
N LEU A 135 69.59 -5.73 -57.91
CA LEU A 135 69.63 -5.30 -56.50
C LEU A 135 68.63 -4.18 -56.22
N SER A 136 68.51 -3.20 -57.12
CA SER A 136 67.52 -2.11 -56.94
C SER A 136 66.08 -2.62 -56.98
N PHE A 137 65.79 -3.61 -57.83
CA PHE A 137 64.47 -4.25 -57.91
C PHE A 137 64.16 -5.03 -56.63
N LEU A 138 65.08 -5.88 -56.16
CA LEU A 138 64.92 -6.63 -54.91
C LEU A 138 64.77 -5.70 -53.70
N ASN A 139 65.50 -4.59 -53.67
CA ASN A 139 65.37 -3.61 -52.59
C ASN A 139 64.00 -2.91 -52.60
N ALA A 140 63.46 -2.59 -53.78
CA ALA A 140 62.11 -2.03 -53.89
C ALA A 140 61.03 -3.04 -53.43
N GLU A 141 61.17 -4.31 -53.81
CA GLU A 141 60.28 -5.38 -53.38
C GLU A 141 60.33 -5.59 -51.85
N LEU A 142 61.52 -5.51 -51.24
CA LEU A 142 61.69 -5.57 -49.78
C LEU A 142 60.99 -4.42 -49.07
N GLU A 143 61.15 -3.19 -49.56
CA GLU A 143 60.49 -2.00 -48.99
C GLU A 143 58.97 -2.09 -49.12
N GLU A 144 58.46 -2.57 -50.27
CA GLU A 144 57.03 -2.81 -50.45
C GLU A 144 56.50 -3.88 -49.49
N LEU A 145 57.23 -4.99 -49.32
CA LEU A 145 56.84 -6.05 -48.40
C LEU A 145 56.87 -5.57 -46.94
N ASN A 146 57.89 -4.80 -46.55
CA ASN A 146 57.96 -4.16 -45.24
C ASN A 146 56.78 -3.20 -45.00
N ALA A 147 56.43 -2.40 -45.99
CA ALA A 147 55.27 -1.51 -45.90
C ALA A 147 53.96 -2.29 -45.73
N LYS A 148 53.79 -3.41 -46.45
CA LYS A 148 52.65 -4.33 -46.29
C LYS A 148 52.63 -4.96 -44.90
N CYS A 149 53.75 -5.44 -44.39
CA CYS A 149 53.86 -6.01 -43.04
C CYS A 149 53.45 -5.00 -41.97
N ARG A 150 53.99 -3.77 -42.00
CA ARG A 150 53.62 -2.71 -41.05
C ARG A 150 52.14 -2.35 -41.12
N LYS A 151 51.55 -2.35 -42.33
CA LYS A 151 50.12 -2.10 -42.49
C LYS A 151 49.28 -3.20 -41.84
N ILE A 152 49.64 -4.46 -42.09
CA ILE A 152 48.94 -5.61 -41.49
C ILE A 152 49.04 -5.59 -39.96
N GLU A 153 50.22 -5.25 -39.41
CA GLU A 153 50.41 -5.10 -37.96
C GLU A 153 49.50 -4.02 -37.38
N ALA A 154 49.46 -2.83 -38.00
CA ALA A 154 48.59 -1.75 -37.56
C ALA A 154 47.09 -2.11 -37.67
N ASP A 155 46.68 -2.78 -38.74
CA ASP A 155 45.30 -3.24 -38.93
C ASP A 155 44.93 -4.31 -37.86
N PHE A 156 45.87 -5.20 -37.52
CA PHE A 156 45.70 -6.22 -36.48
C PHE A 156 45.56 -5.60 -35.09
N GLU A 157 46.46 -4.70 -34.70
CA GLU A 157 46.38 -3.97 -33.43
C GLU A 157 45.06 -3.19 -33.33
N ASN A 158 44.61 -2.58 -34.44
CA ASN A 158 43.34 -1.88 -34.46
C ASN A 158 42.14 -2.82 -34.26
N ALA A 159 42.14 -3.98 -34.92
CA ALA A 159 41.10 -5.00 -34.75
C ALA A 159 41.06 -5.55 -33.32
N GLU A 160 42.22 -5.75 -32.68
CA GLU A 160 42.32 -6.21 -31.29
C GLU A 160 41.75 -5.17 -30.31
N ARG A 161 42.03 -3.87 -30.52
CA ARG A 161 41.46 -2.79 -29.70
C ARG A 161 39.94 -2.72 -29.82
N GLU A 162 39.38 -2.81 -31.03
CA GLU A 162 37.92 -2.82 -31.23
C GLU A 162 37.28 -4.09 -30.65
N LEU A 163 37.93 -5.24 -30.74
CA LEU A 163 37.46 -6.48 -30.10
C LEU A 163 37.39 -6.34 -28.58
N LEU A 164 38.42 -5.78 -27.95
CA LEU A 164 38.45 -5.53 -26.51
C LEU A 164 37.34 -4.55 -26.08
N LYS A 165 37.12 -3.48 -26.86
CA LYS A 165 36.03 -2.53 -26.62
C LYS A 165 34.66 -3.21 -26.72
N SER A 166 34.43 -3.97 -27.78
CA SER A 166 33.19 -4.75 -27.97
C SER A 166 32.95 -5.73 -26.82
N LYS A 167 33.99 -6.47 -26.37
CA LYS A 167 33.91 -7.39 -25.23
C LYS A 167 33.50 -6.67 -23.94
N ARG A 168 34.07 -5.49 -23.67
CA ARG A 168 33.69 -4.66 -22.52
C ARG A 168 32.24 -4.20 -22.62
N GLU A 169 31.81 -3.70 -23.78
CA GLU A 169 30.42 -3.28 -24.00
C GLU A 169 29.42 -4.43 -23.80
N ILE A 170 29.74 -5.62 -24.32
CA ILE A 170 28.90 -6.81 -24.14
C ILE A 170 28.79 -7.15 -22.66
N SER A 171 29.92 -7.18 -21.92
CA SER A 171 29.91 -7.47 -20.48
C SER A 171 29.03 -6.50 -19.69
N PHE A 172 29.10 -5.20 -20.01
CA PHE A 172 28.28 -4.18 -19.38
C PHE A 172 26.79 -4.36 -19.70
N LYS A 173 26.44 -4.62 -20.97
CA LYS A 173 25.05 -4.87 -21.39
C LYS A 173 24.48 -6.11 -20.71
N THR A 174 25.26 -7.18 -20.57
CA THR A 174 24.84 -8.40 -19.87
C THR A 174 24.55 -8.13 -18.39
N LEU A 175 25.42 -7.40 -17.70
CA LEU A 175 25.19 -7.02 -16.30
C LEU A 175 23.92 -6.17 -16.14
N HIS A 176 23.71 -5.20 -17.04
CA HIS A 176 22.51 -4.37 -17.03
C HIS A 176 21.23 -5.18 -17.27
N LEU A 177 21.26 -6.14 -18.20
CA LEU A 177 20.13 -7.04 -18.45
C LEU A 177 19.83 -7.93 -17.24
N GLU A 178 20.87 -8.45 -16.56
CA GLU A 178 20.69 -9.25 -15.36
C GLU A 178 20.06 -8.45 -14.22
N ALA A 179 20.51 -7.20 -14.01
CA ALA A 179 19.93 -6.29 -13.02
C ALA A 179 18.46 -5.98 -13.33
N ALA A 180 18.15 -5.64 -14.59
CA ALA A 180 16.78 -5.39 -15.04
C ALA A 180 15.87 -6.63 -14.86
N ARG A 181 16.41 -7.83 -15.10
CA ARG A 181 15.69 -9.09 -14.90
C ARG A 181 15.37 -9.33 -13.42
N LYS A 182 16.32 -9.07 -12.51
CA LYS A 182 16.10 -9.19 -11.06
C LYS A 182 15.03 -8.21 -10.57
N ASP A 183 15.08 -6.96 -11.04
CA ASP A 183 14.06 -5.94 -10.72
C ASP A 183 12.67 -6.37 -11.23
N SER A 184 12.57 -6.88 -12.46
CA SER A 184 11.32 -7.42 -13.01
C SER A 184 10.76 -8.56 -12.15
N PHE A 185 11.60 -9.50 -11.72
CA PHE A 185 11.15 -10.59 -10.83
C PHE A 185 10.69 -10.10 -9.46
N GLY A 186 11.33 -9.04 -8.92
CA GLY A 186 10.90 -8.39 -7.69
C GLY A 186 9.49 -7.81 -7.83
N LYS A 187 9.27 -7.04 -8.90
CA LYS A 187 7.96 -6.46 -9.24
C LYS A 187 6.89 -7.52 -9.47
N ASP A 188 7.20 -8.61 -10.16
CA ASP A 188 6.26 -9.73 -10.39
C ASP A 188 5.84 -10.40 -9.07
N ARG A 189 6.77 -10.50 -8.10
CA ARG A 189 6.47 -11.02 -6.77
C ARG A 189 5.55 -10.07 -5.99
N GLU A 190 5.83 -8.77 -6.03
CA GLU A 190 4.98 -7.74 -5.40
C GLU A 190 3.58 -7.73 -6.01
N LEU A 191 3.47 -7.78 -7.34
CA LEU A 191 2.17 -7.87 -8.03
C LEU A 191 1.38 -9.10 -7.61
N ARG A 192 2.04 -10.25 -7.46
CA ARG A 192 1.39 -11.48 -6.97
C ARG A 192 0.91 -11.33 -5.53
N ALA A 193 1.72 -10.73 -4.65
CA ALA A 193 1.31 -10.46 -3.27
C ALA A 193 0.09 -9.53 -3.22
N LEU A 194 0.13 -8.42 -3.94
CA LEU A 194 -1.01 -7.48 -4.03
C LEU A 194 -2.27 -8.15 -4.60
N LYS A 195 -2.13 -9.02 -5.60
CA LYS A 195 -3.26 -9.77 -6.15
C LYS A 195 -3.89 -10.69 -5.10
N ASN A 196 -3.06 -11.37 -4.30
CA ASN A 196 -3.54 -12.23 -3.21
C ASN A 196 -4.26 -11.39 -2.14
N ASP A 197 -3.67 -10.28 -1.70
CA ASP A 197 -4.27 -9.37 -0.71
C ASP A 197 -5.62 -8.82 -1.19
N ILE A 198 -5.72 -8.44 -2.46
CA ILE A 198 -6.99 -7.98 -3.07
C ILE A 198 -8.02 -9.10 -3.05
N SER A 199 -7.62 -10.33 -3.38
CA SER A 199 -8.54 -11.48 -3.37
C SER A 199 -9.04 -11.81 -1.96
N GLU A 200 -8.17 -11.76 -0.96
CA GLU A 200 -8.53 -11.97 0.44
C GLU A 200 -9.48 -10.87 0.94
N LYS A 201 -9.15 -9.60 0.67
CA LYS A 201 -10.03 -8.48 1.01
C LYS A 201 -11.39 -8.57 0.33
N SER A 202 -11.43 -9.03 -0.92
CA SER A 202 -12.69 -9.23 -1.65
C SER A 202 -13.58 -10.28 -0.98
N ILE A 203 -12.99 -11.40 -0.53
CA ILE A 203 -13.70 -12.43 0.24
C ILE A 203 -14.21 -11.86 1.58
N ASN A 204 -13.38 -11.10 2.30
CA ASN A 204 -13.77 -10.50 3.57
C ASN A 204 -14.91 -9.49 3.43
N VAL A 205 -14.91 -8.68 2.38
CA VAL A 205 -16.01 -7.77 2.06
C VAL A 205 -17.29 -8.55 1.76
N LYS A 206 -17.20 -9.64 0.97
CA LYS A 206 -18.36 -10.50 0.69
C LYS A 206 -18.94 -11.08 1.98
N ASN A 207 -18.12 -11.70 2.83
CA ASN A 207 -18.56 -12.28 4.10
C ASN A 207 -19.20 -11.23 5.02
N SER A 208 -18.59 -10.04 5.11
CA SER A 208 -19.12 -8.94 5.94
C SER A 208 -20.45 -8.41 5.39
N SER A 209 -20.62 -8.37 4.07
CA SER A 209 -21.86 -7.95 3.43
C SER A 209 -22.99 -8.96 3.68
N GLU A 210 -22.69 -10.25 3.67
CA GLU A 210 -23.64 -11.32 4.00
C GLU A 210 -24.06 -11.24 5.47
N ALA A 211 -23.09 -11.07 6.39
CA ALA A 211 -23.38 -10.90 7.82
C ALA A 211 -24.23 -9.64 8.09
N LEU A 212 -23.94 -8.53 7.40
CA LEU A 212 -24.73 -7.30 7.51
C LEU A 212 -26.17 -7.51 7.01
N GLN A 213 -26.35 -8.25 5.92
CA GLN A 213 -27.68 -8.57 5.40
C GLN A 213 -28.47 -9.45 6.38
N GLN A 214 -27.84 -10.46 6.98
CA GLN A 214 -28.45 -11.30 8.01
C GLN A 214 -28.83 -10.49 9.24
N ALA A 215 -27.96 -9.60 9.72
CA ALA A 215 -28.25 -8.72 10.85
C ALA A 215 -29.45 -7.80 10.57
N LYS A 216 -29.53 -7.22 9.36
CA LYS A 216 -30.69 -6.41 8.94
C LYS A 216 -32.00 -7.21 8.94
N GLN A 217 -31.97 -8.44 8.43
CA GLN A 217 -33.14 -9.32 8.44
C GLN A 217 -33.58 -9.68 9.87
N LEU A 218 -32.62 -9.94 10.76
CA LEU A 218 -32.89 -10.24 12.17
C LEU A 218 -33.49 -9.04 12.90
N ILE A 219 -32.97 -7.83 12.66
CA ILE A 219 -33.54 -6.58 13.22
C ILE A 219 -34.98 -6.41 12.76
N GLN A 220 -35.25 -6.55 11.45
CA GLN A 220 -36.62 -6.43 10.92
C GLN A 220 -37.58 -7.46 11.53
N LYS A 221 -37.12 -8.69 11.75
CA LYS A 221 -37.91 -9.73 12.41
C LYS A 221 -38.22 -9.35 13.86
N LEU A 222 -37.22 -8.92 14.62
CA LEU A 222 -37.41 -8.51 16.02
C LEU A 222 -38.30 -7.27 16.14
N ASP A 223 -38.20 -6.32 15.21
CA ASP A 223 -39.07 -5.14 15.18
C ASP A 223 -40.54 -5.50 14.97
N LEU A 224 -40.82 -6.52 14.12
CA LEU A 224 -42.17 -7.05 13.95
C LEU A 224 -42.66 -7.74 15.21
N GLU A 225 -41.84 -8.64 15.80
CA GLU A 225 -42.19 -9.32 17.05
C GLU A 225 -42.44 -8.33 18.21
N ASN A 226 -41.65 -7.26 18.30
CA ASN A 226 -41.84 -6.21 19.31
C ASN A 226 -43.17 -5.47 19.12
N LYS A 227 -43.56 -5.15 17.88
CA LYS A 227 -44.86 -4.52 17.59
C LYS A 227 -46.02 -5.43 17.96
N ASP A 228 -45.93 -6.71 17.63
CA ASP A 228 -46.95 -7.70 17.97
C ASP A 228 -47.08 -7.83 19.50
N LEU A 229 -45.96 -7.89 20.23
CA LEU A 229 -45.96 -7.91 21.69
C LEU A 229 -46.55 -6.62 22.29
N GLU A 230 -46.26 -5.46 21.72
CA GLU A 230 -46.82 -4.19 22.17
C GLU A 230 -48.35 -4.16 22.01
N GLU A 231 -48.87 -4.68 20.89
CA GLU A 231 -50.32 -4.83 20.70
C GLU A 231 -50.95 -5.78 21.72
N VAL A 232 -50.32 -6.93 21.99
CA VAL A 232 -50.79 -7.91 22.98
C VAL A 232 -50.84 -7.25 24.37
N VAL A 233 -49.78 -6.53 24.76
CA VAL A 233 -49.73 -5.80 26.03
C VAL A 233 -50.83 -4.75 26.11
N LYS A 234 -51.10 -4.02 25.02
CA LYS A 234 -52.18 -3.03 24.97
C LYS A 234 -53.55 -3.68 25.16
N LYS A 235 -53.82 -4.80 24.49
CA LYS A 235 -55.08 -5.57 24.62
C LYS A 235 -55.26 -6.11 26.04
N LEU A 236 -54.20 -6.67 26.63
CA LEU A 236 -54.24 -7.18 28.01
C LEU A 236 -54.50 -6.07 29.03
N LYS A 237 -53.86 -4.89 28.87
CA LYS A 237 -54.13 -3.72 29.73
C LYS A 237 -55.60 -3.30 29.67
N GLN A 238 -56.17 -3.21 28.47
CA GLN A 238 -57.59 -2.88 28.28
C GLN A 238 -58.51 -3.94 28.92
N GLN A 239 -58.19 -5.22 28.77
CA GLN A 239 -58.95 -6.31 29.38
C GLN A 239 -58.92 -6.26 30.91
N ILE A 240 -57.74 -6.02 31.51
CA ILE A 240 -57.58 -5.88 32.96
C ILE A 240 -58.38 -4.66 33.47
N GLU A 241 -58.31 -3.53 32.77
CA GLU A 241 -59.04 -2.33 33.16
C GLU A 241 -60.57 -2.54 33.11
N ALA A 242 -61.08 -3.15 32.03
CA ALA A 242 -62.48 -3.51 31.89
C ALA A 242 -62.93 -4.52 32.97
N GLY A 243 -62.10 -5.55 33.24
CA GLY A 243 -62.36 -6.53 34.30
C GLY A 243 -62.41 -5.91 35.70
N ASN A 244 -61.48 -5.00 35.99
CA ASN A 244 -61.46 -4.25 37.25
C ASN A 244 -62.68 -3.34 37.40
N ALA A 245 -63.11 -2.66 36.32
CA ALA A 245 -64.33 -1.86 36.32
C ALA A 245 -65.57 -2.72 36.58
N ALA A 246 -65.70 -3.85 35.91
CA ALA A 246 -66.80 -4.79 36.11
C ALA A 246 -66.83 -5.36 37.54
N LEU A 247 -65.68 -5.71 38.11
CA LEU A 247 -65.57 -6.19 39.48
C LEU A 247 -66.00 -5.11 40.49
N ARG A 248 -65.56 -3.86 40.31
CA ARG A 248 -65.97 -2.73 41.17
C ARG A 248 -67.48 -2.53 41.15
N GLU A 249 -68.11 -2.55 39.97
CA GLU A 249 -69.58 -2.42 39.87
C GLU A 249 -70.31 -3.62 40.47
N LYS A 250 -69.80 -4.85 40.29
CA LYS A 250 -70.37 -6.05 40.93
C LYS A 250 -70.36 -5.94 42.46
N VAL A 251 -69.24 -5.50 43.04
CA VAL A 251 -69.10 -5.29 44.49
C VAL A 251 -70.06 -4.20 44.98
N LYS A 252 -70.15 -3.08 44.27
CA LYS A 252 -71.07 -1.98 44.57
C LYS A 252 -72.53 -2.42 44.54
N LEU A 253 -72.94 -3.19 43.53
CA LEU A 253 -74.29 -3.74 43.42
C LEU A 253 -74.59 -4.73 44.55
N HIS A 254 -73.63 -5.58 44.92
CA HIS A 254 -73.77 -6.51 46.03
C HIS A 254 -74.04 -5.77 47.36
N TYR A 255 -73.22 -4.78 47.71
CA TYR A 255 -73.44 -3.98 48.91
C TYR A 255 -74.75 -3.19 48.86
N LYS A 256 -75.13 -2.65 47.69
CA LYS A 256 -76.41 -1.95 47.53
C LYS A 256 -77.60 -2.87 47.78
N LEU A 257 -77.51 -4.13 47.36
CA LEU A 257 -78.54 -5.14 47.61
C LEU A 257 -78.59 -5.52 49.09
N GLU A 258 -77.44 -5.71 49.74
CA GLU A 258 -77.38 -6.05 51.17
C GLU A 258 -77.91 -4.91 52.04
N ILE A 259 -77.56 -3.65 51.74
CA ILE A 259 -78.14 -2.47 52.42
C ILE A 259 -79.66 -2.46 52.27
N LYS A 260 -80.19 -2.69 51.07
CA LYS A 260 -81.65 -2.75 50.84
C LYS A 260 -82.32 -3.92 51.56
N LYS A 261 -81.60 -5.02 51.80
CA LYS A 261 -82.10 -6.16 52.56
C LYS A 261 -82.18 -5.80 54.05
N ILE A 262 -81.09 -5.29 54.63
CA ILE A 262 -81.03 -4.84 56.02
C ILE A 262 -82.09 -3.74 56.29
N GLN A 263 -82.26 -2.78 55.37
CA GLN A 263 -83.28 -1.74 55.50
C GLN A 263 -84.71 -2.31 55.54
N ARG A 264 -85.01 -3.33 54.74
CA ARG A 264 -86.32 -4.01 54.78
C ARG A 264 -86.52 -4.76 56.09
N GLU A 265 -85.51 -5.51 56.53
CA GLU A 265 -85.53 -6.22 57.82
C GLU A 265 -85.72 -5.24 58.98
N LEU A 266 -85.04 -4.09 58.95
CA LEU A 266 -85.18 -3.03 59.95
C LEU A 266 -86.59 -2.45 60.01
N GLU A 267 -87.23 -2.18 58.86
CA GLU A 267 -88.61 -1.67 58.85
C GLU A 267 -89.62 -2.72 59.32
N VAL A 268 -89.41 -4.01 59.02
CA VAL A 268 -90.20 -5.11 59.59
C VAL A 268 -90.09 -5.13 61.11
N VAL A 269 -88.88 -5.22 61.67
CA VAL A 269 -88.64 -5.23 63.12
C VAL A 269 -89.20 -3.97 63.80
N LYS A 270 -89.08 -2.81 63.16
CA LYS A 270 -89.64 -1.55 63.66
C LYS A 270 -91.17 -1.57 63.70
N SER A 271 -91.83 -2.18 62.70
CA SER A 271 -93.28 -2.36 62.71
C SER A 271 -93.74 -3.33 63.80
N GLU A 272 -93.03 -4.45 63.96
CA GLU A 272 -93.27 -5.44 65.02
C GLU A 272 -93.08 -4.83 66.41
N LEU A 273 -92.04 -4.02 66.60
CA LEU A 273 -91.80 -3.29 67.84
C LEU A 273 -92.93 -2.30 68.16
N LYS A 274 -93.48 -1.62 67.15
CA LYS A 274 -94.64 -0.73 67.35
C LYS A 274 -95.88 -1.50 67.77
N THR A 275 -96.16 -2.64 67.13
CA THR A 275 -97.30 -3.50 67.50
C THR A 275 -97.13 -4.06 68.91
N GLU A 276 -95.92 -4.51 69.26
CA GLU A 276 -95.61 -5.04 70.58
C GLU A 276 -95.75 -3.96 71.67
N LYS A 277 -95.24 -2.75 71.44
CA LYS A 277 -95.44 -1.61 72.35
C LYS A 277 -96.92 -1.28 72.55
N PHE A 278 -97.72 -1.33 71.49
CA PHE A 278 -99.16 -1.10 71.57
C PHE A 278 -99.86 -2.20 72.38
N LEU A 279 -99.54 -3.47 72.13
CA LEU A 279 -100.06 -4.60 72.90
C LEU A 279 -99.65 -4.51 74.38
N HIS A 280 -98.39 -4.19 74.65
CA HIS A 280 -97.87 -3.99 76.01
C HIS A 280 -98.60 -2.85 76.74
N ALA A 281 -98.83 -1.71 76.09
CA ALA A 281 -99.59 -0.60 76.67
C ALA A 281 -101.05 -1.00 77.00
N ARG A 282 -101.70 -1.76 76.10
CA ARG A 282 -103.05 -2.31 76.33
C ARG A 282 -103.06 -3.29 77.50
N ASN A 283 -102.09 -4.20 77.56
CA ASN A 283 -101.95 -5.18 78.64
C ASN A 283 -101.70 -4.50 79.99
N ASN A 284 -100.84 -3.47 80.04
CA ASN A 284 -100.61 -2.69 81.26
C ASN A 284 -101.90 -2.00 81.73
N LYS A 285 -102.69 -1.43 80.82
CA LYS A 285 -103.99 -0.83 81.16
C LYS A 285 -104.97 -1.88 81.71
N ALA A 286 -105.00 -3.07 81.14
CA ALA A 286 -105.81 -4.18 81.65
C ALA A 286 -105.35 -4.63 83.04
N LEU A 287 -104.03 -4.76 83.27
CA LEU A 287 -103.46 -5.07 84.58
C LEU A 287 -103.76 -3.98 85.61
N GLU A 288 -103.72 -2.70 85.24
CA GLU A 288 -104.14 -1.61 86.13
C GLU A 288 -105.62 -1.69 86.49
N LEU A 289 -106.50 -2.00 85.53
CA LEU A 289 -107.93 -2.21 85.81
C LEU A 289 -108.14 -3.38 86.78
N LEU A 290 -107.42 -4.49 86.59
CA LEU A 290 -107.45 -5.61 87.53
C LEU A 290 -106.92 -5.20 88.91
N ARG A 291 -105.78 -4.51 88.99
CA ARG A 291 -105.24 -3.99 90.27
C ARG A 291 -106.25 -3.09 90.98
N LYS A 292 -106.92 -2.18 90.25
CA LYS A 292 -107.98 -1.33 90.79
C LYS A 292 -109.16 -2.16 91.29
N HIS A 293 -109.63 -3.13 90.50
CA HIS A 293 -110.70 -4.04 90.89
C HIS A 293 -110.36 -4.77 92.19
N PHE A 294 -109.20 -5.43 92.25
CA PHE A 294 -108.74 -6.15 93.46
C PHE A 294 -108.46 -5.23 94.66
N SER A 295 -108.08 -3.97 94.44
CA SER A 295 -107.93 -2.98 95.52
C SER A 295 -109.28 -2.41 96.01
N SER A 296 -110.31 -2.46 95.16
CA SER A 296 -111.68 -2.02 95.48
C SER A 296 -112.58 -3.13 96.01
N LEU A 297 -112.15 -4.40 95.92
CA LEU A 297 -112.75 -5.48 96.68
C LEU A 297 -112.55 -5.17 98.18
N PRO A 298 -113.58 -5.28 99.01
CA PRO A 298 -113.39 -5.19 100.45
C PRO A 298 -112.35 -6.23 100.85
N VAL A 299 -111.39 -5.85 101.70
CA VAL A 299 -110.58 -6.82 102.43
C VAL A 299 -111.56 -7.65 103.26
N SER A 300 -112.07 -8.73 102.69
CA SER A 300 -112.67 -9.81 103.45
C SER A 300 -111.52 -10.35 104.27
N SER A 301 -111.46 -9.90 105.52
CA SER A 301 -110.67 -10.46 106.59
C SER A 301 -111.06 -11.93 106.74
N THR A 302 -110.45 -12.80 105.92
CA THR A 302 -110.25 -14.21 106.22
C THR A 302 -108.82 -14.39 106.71
N LEU A 303 -108.44 -13.63 107.73
CA LEU A 303 -107.37 -13.97 108.64
C LEU A 303 -107.99 -14.43 109.95
N ASP A 304 -108.83 -15.47 109.85
CA ASP A 304 -109.27 -16.24 111.02
C ASP A 304 -109.76 -17.67 110.71
N SER A 305 -109.38 -18.25 109.56
CA SER A 305 -109.73 -19.64 109.27
C SER A 305 -108.68 -20.41 108.48
N PHE A 306 -107.40 -20.23 108.81
CA PHE A 306 -106.38 -21.27 108.58
C PHE A 306 -105.36 -21.24 109.72
N LYS A 307 -105.82 -21.67 110.89
CA LYS A 307 -104.96 -22.31 111.89
C LYS A 307 -105.16 -23.82 111.75
N ILE A 308 -104.02 -24.52 111.68
CA ILE A 308 -103.83 -25.98 111.84
C ILE A 308 -104.00 -26.75 110.51
N GLY A 309 -103.03 -27.50 110.00
CA GLY A 309 -101.72 -27.90 110.50
C GLY A 309 -101.01 -28.81 109.48
N TYR A 310 -99.70 -28.98 109.70
CA TYR A 310 -98.79 -30.00 109.18
C TYR A 310 -99.38 -31.14 108.32
N LEU A 311 -98.91 -31.23 107.06
CA LEU A 311 -98.03 -32.31 106.56
C LEU A 311 -97.46 -31.95 105.18
#